data_AF-A0A1Q7V6Y9-F1
#
_entry.id   AF-A0A1Q7V6Y9-F1
#
_cell.length_a   1.000
_cell.length_b   1.000
_cell.length_c   1.000
_cell.angle_alpha   90.00
_cell.angle_beta   90.00
_cell.angle_gamma   90.00
#
_symmetry.space_group_name_H-M   'P 1'
#
loop_
_entity.id
_entity.type
_entity.pdbx_description
1 polymer ?
#
loop_
_entity_poly.entity_id
_entity_poly.type
_entity_poly.pdbx_seq_one_letter_code
_entity_poly.pdbx_strand_id
1 'polypeptide(L)'
;IKQVISQPEFEQLVQQIRELTARLLRLEQLFGIEASTPLSEQRYETSQFRTAEAQPGPQRPPLPVPPPPPPAPAYTSSPRAAPLSDDLESRIGSHWLNRIGIAAVLIGVSFFLNYAFENNWIGPSARVVIGLLAGIAVVLWSERFRKRGYSIFSYSLKAVGIGVLYLSLWASFQVYHLLPSNIVFAAMIVVTASTCALAVAQNAEVIAIFAIAGGFATPALLSTGENHEIVLFSYLALLDVALLALTVTKPWRRIAVLGFVGTLIYYIGWYDTFYDRSQLTPTLIFASLFFAIFATAPLLILHHDSDRRIPLALAFANGVTYSLQGYVMLISISSTETAWFALLLATFYLLLVRIKAGASDITAENSLRLMHLALAMGLITVAIPIRLEAHAITIGWLVESAALLWVAGRLKSDLLTTFALAALALGLVRLLFIDDFPLLSLFFNNRMAVYAIAVAVLGYAAYQNAGHENETRRTTAAVALILLNVVALRGLSLEVSDYYARQMPVTPGHPWSPTEFLQRRSILIARDFTYSALWMAYGAMLMIVGFWRGSAFVRWQALVLIALTTVKVFVYDTSQLDHIYRIISFVALGVLLLAISFAYQRNWIKLPSANIS
;
A
#
# COMPACT_ATOMS: atom_id res chain seq x y z
N ILE A 1 16.33 6.83 9.06
CA ILE A 1 15.97 8.03 9.86
C ILE A 1 16.46 7.79 11.30
N LYS A 2 17.76 7.97 11.51
CA LYS A 2 18.41 7.99 12.83
C LYS A 2 19.44 9.11 12.73
N GLN A 3 19.49 9.96 13.76
CA GLN A 3 20.21 11.23 13.86
C GLN A 3 19.47 12.47 13.36
N VAL A 4 18.60 13.02 14.20
CA VAL A 4 18.45 14.47 14.36
C VAL A 4 18.09 14.70 15.83
N ILE A 5 18.63 15.75 16.46
CA ILE A 5 18.60 16.13 17.88
C ILE A 5 19.86 15.67 18.64
N SER A 6 20.76 16.62 18.83
CA SER A 6 21.92 16.52 19.73
C SER A 6 21.46 16.45 21.19
N GLN A 7 22.20 15.78 22.07
CA GLN A 7 21.86 15.67 23.51
C GLN A 7 21.44 17.00 24.18
N PRO A 8 22.12 18.14 23.96
CA PRO A 8 21.69 19.41 24.55
C PRO A 8 20.34 19.93 24.01
N GLU A 9 20.00 19.66 22.74
CA GLU A 9 18.70 20.01 22.18
C GLU A 9 17.58 19.15 22.78
N PHE A 10 17.86 17.88 23.09
CA PHE A 10 16.90 17.01 23.79
C PHE A 10 16.63 17.51 25.20
N GLU A 11 17.67 17.93 25.94
CA GLU A 11 17.49 18.49 27.28
C GLU A 11 16.72 19.82 27.26
N GLN A 12 16.99 20.70 26.28
CA GLN A 12 16.19 21.92 26.09
C GLN A 12 14.72 21.61 25.80
N LEU A 13 14.44 20.60 24.97
CA LEU A 13 13.07 20.19 24.65
C LEU A 13 12.34 19.68 25.90
N VAL A 14 13.02 18.85 26.71
CA VAL A 14 12.47 18.33 27.98
C VAL A 14 12.22 19.46 28.98
N GLN A 15 13.08 20.48 29.00
CA GLN A 15 12.92 21.64 29.88
C GLN A 15 11.73 22.52 29.44
N GLN A 16 11.57 22.74 28.13
CA GLN A 16 10.42 23.47 27.57
C GLN A 16 9.09 22.75 27.85
N ILE A 17 9.07 21.41 27.71
CA ILE A 17 7.87 20.62 28.04
C ILE A 17 7.52 20.77 29.51
N ARG A 18 8.50 20.67 30.43
CA ARG A 18 8.25 20.87 31.87
C ARG A 18 7.70 22.26 32.18
N GLU A 19 8.22 23.30 31.55
CA GLU A 19 7.74 24.67 31.77
C GLU A 19 6.32 24.87 31.22
N LEU A 20 6.01 24.30 30.05
CA LEU A 20 4.67 24.31 29.48
C LEU A 20 3.68 23.54 30.37
N THR A 21 4.05 22.36 30.86
CA THR A 21 3.22 21.57 31.79
C THR A 21 2.97 22.35 33.09
N ALA A 22 3.98 23.01 33.65
CA ALA A 22 3.81 23.83 34.85
C ALA A 22 2.91 25.05 34.62
N ARG A 23 3.00 25.71 33.46
CA ARG A 23 2.08 26.81 33.09
C ARG A 23 0.65 26.32 32.89
N LEU A 24 0.47 25.14 32.30
CA LEU A 24 -0.83 24.55 32.04
C LEU A 24 -1.52 24.17 33.36
N LEU A 25 -0.79 23.55 34.30
CA LEU A 25 -1.27 23.25 35.66
C LEU A 25 -1.68 24.51 36.44
N ARG A 26 -0.91 25.60 36.28
CA ARG A 26 -1.22 26.90 36.90
C ARG A 26 -2.46 27.55 36.29
N LEU A 27 -2.68 27.38 34.98
CA LEU A 27 -3.88 27.84 34.29
C LEU A 27 -5.11 27.00 34.69
N GLU A 28 -4.99 25.67 34.76
CA GLU A 28 -6.07 24.79 35.22
C GLU A 28 -6.52 25.14 36.65
N GLN A 29 -5.58 25.45 37.55
CA GLN A 29 -5.88 25.93 38.91
C GLN A 29 -6.59 27.29 38.92
N LEU A 30 -6.19 28.23 38.04
CA LEU A 30 -6.83 29.55 37.93
C LEU A 30 -8.24 29.47 37.35
N PHE A 31 -8.51 28.49 36.48
CA PHE A 31 -9.82 28.28 35.85
C PHE A 31 -10.71 27.27 36.58
N GLY A 32 -10.27 26.71 37.71
CA GLY A 32 -11.07 25.78 38.53
C GLY A 32 -11.44 24.50 37.79
N ILE A 33 -10.62 24.06 36.83
CA ILE A 33 -10.86 22.82 36.07
C ILE A 33 -10.33 21.66 36.93
N GLU A 34 -11.21 20.99 37.67
CA GLU A 34 -10.85 19.76 38.38
C GLU A 34 -10.49 18.67 37.36
N ALA A 35 -9.27 18.12 37.50
CA ALA A 35 -8.84 16.92 36.81
C ALA A 35 -9.77 15.75 37.19
N SER A 36 -10.43 15.17 36.20
CA SER A 36 -11.18 13.93 36.37
C SER A 36 -10.26 12.82 36.88
N THR A 37 -10.58 12.31 38.06
CA THR A 37 -10.00 11.11 38.67
C THR A 37 -10.01 9.92 37.70
N PRO A 38 -9.05 8.97 37.79
CA PRO A 38 -9.01 7.82 36.91
C PRO A 38 -10.22 6.93 37.12
N LEU A 39 -10.84 6.49 36.02
CA LEU A 39 -11.87 5.46 36.02
C LEU A 39 -11.30 4.18 36.62
N SER A 40 -11.74 3.86 37.83
CA SER A 40 -11.66 2.55 38.44
C SER A 40 -12.40 1.52 37.57
N GLU A 41 -11.76 0.39 37.33
CA GLU A 41 -12.33 -0.79 36.68
C GLU A 41 -13.71 -1.15 37.25
N GLN A 42 -14.76 -0.97 36.45
CA GLN A 42 -16.06 -1.60 36.70
C GLN A 42 -16.31 -2.67 35.64
N ARG A 43 -16.25 -3.91 36.15
CA ARG A 43 -16.81 -5.17 35.66
C ARG A 43 -18.00 -4.98 34.69
N TYR A 44 -17.84 -5.48 33.47
CA TYR A 44 -18.94 -5.66 32.52
C TYR A 44 -19.85 -6.81 32.98
N GLU A 45 -21.04 -6.48 33.47
CA GLU A 45 -22.21 -7.35 33.44
C GLU A 45 -23.06 -7.01 32.22
N THR A 46 -23.30 -8.02 31.39
CA THR A 46 -24.12 -7.99 30.19
C THR A 46 -25.60 -7.83 30.58
N SER A 47 -26.23 -6.72 30.22
CA SER A 47 -27.70 -6.56 30.26
C SER A 47 -28.26 -6.15 28.90
N GLN A 48 -28.89 -7.16 28.28
CA GLN A 48 -30.02 -7.13 27.33
C GLN A 48 -30.32 -5.84 26.57
N PHE A 49 -30.03 -5.86 25.26
CA PHE A 49 -30.64 -4.96 24.29
C PHE A 49 -32.13 -5.31 24.08
N ARG A 50 -32.99 -4.32 24.32
CA ARG A 50 -34.40 -4.32 23.92
C ARG A 50 -34.47 -3.97 22.43
N THR A 51 -34.89 -4.93 21.60
CA THR A 51 -35.10 -4.76 20.16
C THR A 51 -36.31 -3.87 19.91
N ALA A 52 -36.14 -2.80 19.14
CA ALA A 52 -37.22 -1.98 18.62
C ALA A 52 -37.94 -2.70 17.46
N GLU A 53 -39.27 -2.62 17.47
CA GLU A 53 -40.20 -3.27 16.54
C GLU A 53 -40.02 -2.81 15.08
N ALA A 54 -40.05 -3.78 14.17
CA ALA A 54 -40.21 -3.55 12.72
C ALA A 54 -41.67 -3.82 12.32
N GLN A 55 -42.26 -2.89 11.57
CA GLN A 55 -43.62 -3.01 11.00
C GLN A 55 -43.70 -4.13 9.94
N PRO A 56 -44.78 -4.93 9.89
CA PRO A 56 -45.00 -5.92 8.84
C PRO A 56 -45.87 -5.39 7.69
N GLY A 57 -45.51 -5.75 6.45
CA GLY A 57 -46.30 -5.54 5.23
C GLY A 57 -47.48 -6.54 5.07
N PRO A 58 -48.27 -6.45 3.98
CA PRO A 58 -49.58 -7.09 3.87
C PRO A 58 -49.51 -8.62 3.68
N GLN A 59 -50.40 -9.33 4.40
CA GLN A 59 -50.52 -10.79 4.47
C GLN A 59 -51.08 -11.42 3.18
N ARG A 60 -50.51 -12.56 2.77
CA ARG A 60 -51.15 -13.55 1.87
C ARG A 60 -51.88 -14.62 2.71
N PRO A 61 -53.01 -15.16 2.24
CA PRO A 61 -53.81 -16.13 3.00
C PRO A 61 -53.12 -17.51 3.09
N PRO A 62 -53.26 -18.23 4.22
CA PRO A 62 -52.61 -19.52 4.45
C PRO A 62 -53.45 -20.71 3.93
N LEU A 63 -52.77 -21.76 3.44
CA LEU A 63 -53.37 -23.06 3.12
C LEU A 63 -53.59 -23.91 4.40
N PRO A 64 -54.54 -24.86 4.39
CA PRO A 64 -54.93 -25.62 5.59
C PRO A 64 -53.89 -26.70 5.96
N VAL A 65 -53.58 -26.80 7.26
CA VAL A 65 -52.72 -27.83 7.86
C VAL A 65 -53.61 -28.93 8.49
N PRO A 66 -53.29 -30.23 8.36
CA PRO A 66 -54.10 -31.32 8.91
C PRO A 66 -53.96 -31.46 10.45
N PRO A 67 -54.94 -32.08 11.12
CA PRO A 67 -55.00 -32.13 12.59
C PRO A 67 -54.00 -33.14 13.22
N PRO A 68 -53.59 -32.92 14.48
CA PRO A 68 -52.59 -33.73 15.17
C PRO A 68 -53.15 -35.06 15.72
N PRO A 69 -52.30 -36.10 15.88
CA PRO A 69 -52.69 -37.41 16.39
C PRO A 69 -52.89 -37.43 17.92
N PRO A 70 -53.66 -38.42 18.45
CA PRO A 70 -54.05 -38.49 19.86
C PRO A 70 -52.91 -38.86 20.82
N PRO A 71 -53.04 -38.52 22.13
CA PRO A 71 -51.98 -38.67 23.11
C PRO A 71 -51.77 -40.13 23.54
N ALA A 72 -50.50 -40.54 23.62
CA ALA A 72 -50.07 -41.84 24.12
C ALA A 72 -50.24 -41.96 25.65
N PRO A 73 -50.42 -43.19 26.19
CA PRO A 73 -50.70 -43.40 27.61
C PRO A 73 -49.52 -43.02 28.51
N ALA A 74 -49.87 -42.45 29.67
CA ALA A 74 -48.93 -42.07 30.71
C ALA A 74 -48.28 -43.32 31.35
N TYR A 75 -46.97 -43.47 31.14
CA TYR A 75 -46.17 -44.34 31.98
C TYR A 75 -46.00 -43.67 33.34
N THR A 76 -46.37 -44.40 34.39
CA THR A 76 -46.12 -44.07 35.79
C THR A 76 -44.62 -43.85 36.00
N SER A 77 -44.25 -42.63 36.41
CA SER A 77 -42.92 -42.36 36.93
C SER A 77 -42.72 -43.18 38.21
N SER A 78 -41.78 -44.13 38.18
CA SER A 78 -41.22 -44.68 39.42
C SER A 78 -40.68 -43.53 40.28
N PRO A 79 -40.74 -43.63 41.63
CA PRO A 79 -40.12 -42.64 42.49
C PRO A 79 -38.64 -42.53 42.14
N ARG A 80 -38.23 -41.38 41.60
CA ARG A 80 -36.82 -41.04 41.42
C ARG A 80 -36.22 -40.99 42.81
N ALA A 81 -35.48 -42.04 43.19
CA ALA A 81 -34.60 -41.99 44.33
C ALA A 81 -33.75 -40.72 44.21
N ALA A 82 -33.76 -39.91 45.26
CA ALA A 82 -32.92 -38.73 45.35
C ALA A 82 -31.47 -39.17 45.06
N PRO A 83 -30.72 -38.48 44.19
CA PRO A 83 -29.30 -38.74 44.09
C PRO A 83 -28.71 -38.34 45.44
N LEU A 84 -28.31 -39.34 46.22
CA LEU A 84 -27.27 -39.17 47.22
C LEU A 84 -26.12 -38.44 46.54
N SER A 85 -25.59 -37.46 47.24
CA SER A 85 -24.52 -36.57 46.81
C SER A 85 -23.33 -37.34 46.23
N ASP A 86 -23.37 -37.65 44.94
CA ASP A 86 -22.23 -38.13 44.17
C ASP A 86 -21.47 -36.91 43.64
N ASP A 87 -20.64 -36.41 44.55
CA ASP A 87 -19.20 -36.42 44.36
C ASP A 87 -18.61 -35.41 43.36
N LEU A 88 -18.54 -34.15 43.83
CA LEU A 88 -17.48 -33.22 43.46
C LEU A 88 -16.07 -33.86 43.61
N GLU A 89 -15.93 -34.84 44.52
CA GLU A 89 -14.71 -35.65 44.72
C GLU A 89 -14.39 -36.54 43.51
N SER A 90 -15.36 -37.08 42.77
CA SER A 90 -15.10 -37.92 41.58
C SER A 90 -14.62 -37.11 40.36
N ARG A 91 -15.12 -35.88 40.17
CA ARG A 91 -14.74 -35.00 39.04
C ARG A 91 -13.45 -34.22 39.30
N ILE A 92 -13.18 -33.87 40.56
CA ILE A 92 -11.93 -33.23 40.97
C ILE A 92 -10.87 -34.31 41.16
N GLY A 93 -11.17 -35.38 41.88
CA GLY A 93 -10.25 -36.47 42.22
C GLY A 93 -9.74 -37.25 41.00
N SER A 94 -10.60 -37.78 40.13
CA SER A 94 -10.15 -38.68 39.06
C SER A 94 -9.42 -37.98 37.91
N HIS A 95 -9.82 -36.75 37.57
CA HIS A 95 -9.21 -36.00 36.46
C HIS A 95 -8.05 -35.11 36.90
N TRP A 96 -8.07 -34.53 38.11
CA TRP A 96 -6.91 -33.78 38.60
C TRP A 96 -5.82 -34.70 39.11
N LEU A 97 -6.08 -35.76 39.89
CA LEU A 97 -4.99 -36.66 40.31
C LEU A 97 -4.34 -37.37 39.14
N ASN A 98 -5.09 -37.80 38.11
CA ASN A 98 -4.49 -38.42 36.93
C ASN A 98 -3.61 -37.43 36.15
N ARG A 99 -4.06 -36.16 35.98
CA ARG A 99 -3.25 -35.12 35.32
C ARG A 99 -2.03 -34.72 36.14
N ILE A 100 -2.17 -34.60 37.46
CA ILE A 100 -1.07 -34.32 38.39
C ILE A 100 -0.09 -35.50 38.41
N GLY A 101 -0.60 -36.74 38.41
CA GLY A 101 0.22 -37.96 38.35
C GLY A 101 0.99 -38.05 37.04
N ILE A 102 0.34 -37.82 35.89
CA ILE A 102 1.02 -37.74 34.58
C ILE A 102 2.05 -36.61 34.60
N ALA A 103 1.72 -35.43 35.13
CA ALA A 103 2.65 -34.32 35.22
C ALA A 103 3.85 -34.65 36.11
N ALA A 104 3.63 -35.26 37.28
CA ALA A 104 4.68 -35.68 38.20
C ALA A 104 5.59 -36.74 37.58
N VAL A 105 5.03 -37.73 36.88
CA VAL A 105 5.81 -38.73 36.13
C VAL A 105 6.59 -38.08 35.00
N LEU A 106 5.99 -37.17 34.21
CA LEU A 106 6.69 -36.46 33.14
C LEU A 106 7.82 -35.59 33.67
N ILE A 107 7.60 -34.90 34.79
CA ILE A 107 8.62 -34.10 35.49
C ILE A 107 9.73 -35.02 36.01
N GLY A 108 9.39 -36.13 36.67
CA GLY A 108 10.34 -37.12 37.16
C GLY A 108 11.18 -37.74 36.05
N VAL A 109 10.55 -38.12 34.93
CA VAL A 109 11.24 -38.63 33.73
C VAL A 109 12.15 -37.54 33.14
N SER A 110 11.71 -36.28 33.09
CA SER A 110 12.53 -35.17 32.60
C SER A 110 13.76 -34.94 33.48
N PHE A 111 13.60 -34.94 34.81
CA PHE A 111 14.72 -34.83 35.75
C PHE A 111 15.65 -36.05 35.67
N PHE A 112 15.10 -37.26 35.59
CA PHE A 112 15.89 -38.48 35.44
C PHE A 112 16.71 -38.47 34.15
N LEU A 113 16.09 -38.09 33.03
CA LEU A 113 16.80 -37.93 31.75
C LEU A 113 17.89 -36.87 31.86
N ASN A 114 17.61 -35.72 32.47
CA ASN A 114 18.61 -34.68 32.69
C ASN A 114 19.78 -35.18 33.56
N TYR A 115 19.49 -35.88 34.66
CA TYR A 115 20.50 -36.47 35.54
C TYR A 115 21.33 -37.55 34.82
N ALA A 116 20.70 -38.41 34.02
CA ALA A 116 21.39 -39.39 33.19
C ALA A 116 22.27 -38.71 32.12
N PHE A 117 21.88 -37.53 31.64
CA PHE A 117 22.64 -36.74 30.69
C PHE A 117 23.84 -36.03 31.34
N GLU A 118 23.68 -35.46 32.52
CA GLU A 118 24.75 -34.80 33.28
C GLU A 118 25.82 -35.80 33.72
N ASN A 119 25.43 -37.03 34.09
CA ASN A 119 26.35 -38.09 34.50
C ASN A 119 26.90 -38.94 33.35
N ASN A 120 26.64 -38.58 32.09
CA ASN A 120 27.08 -39.30 30.88
C ASN A 120 26.66 -40.78 30.81
N TRP A 121 25.58 -41.20 31.47
CA TRP A 121 25.07 -42.57 31.39
C TRP A 121 24.59 -42.93 29.98
N ILE A 122 24.06 -41.93 29.28
CA ILE A 122 23.70 -42.02 27.87
C ILE A 122 24.61 -41.06 27.12
N GLY A 123 25.51 -41.59 26.29
CA GLY A 123 26.43 -40.78 25.49
C GLY A 123 25.69 -39.85 24.50
N PRO A 124 26.30 -38.73 24.07
CA PRO A 124 25.64 -37.76 23.18
C PRO A 124 25.09 -38.38 21.88
N SER A 125 25.81 -39.33 21.27
CA SER A 125 25.36 -40.07 20.10
C SER A 125 24.11 -40.90 20.36
N ALA A 126 24.04 -41.58 21.50
CA ALA A 126 22.86 -42.35 21.90
C ALA A 126 21.64 -41.45 22.15
N ARG A 127 21.81 -40.25 22.71
CA ARG A 127 20.71 -39.28 22.90
C ARG A 127 20.07 -38.87 21.58
N VAL A 128 20.91 -38.55 20.58
CA VAL A 128 20.45 -38.19 19.24
C VAL A 128 19.72 -39.37 18.58
N VAL A 129 20.28 -40.58 18.64
CA VAL A 129 19.65 -41.77 18.05
C VAL A 129 18.31 -42.09 18.72
N ILE A 130 18.22 -42.03 20.04
CA ILE A 130 16.97 -42.24 20.78
C ILE A 130 15.94 -41.18 20.38
N GLY A 131 16.34 -39.91 20.28
CA GLY A 131 15.48 -38.83 19.81
C GLY A 131 14.96 -39.07 18.39
N LEU A 132 15.84 -39.47 17.46
CA LEU A 132 15.45 -39.79 16.09
C LEU A 132 14.48 -40.97 16.01
N LEU A 133 14.76 -42.06 16.72
CA LEU A 133 13.90 -43.23 16.77
C LEU A 133 12.54 -42.90 17.41
N ALA A 134 12.53 -42.13 18.49
CA ALA A 134 11.31 -41.69 19.15
C ALA A 134 10.46 -40.80 18.24
N GLY A 135 11.10 -39.84 17.53
CA GLY A 135 10.42 -38.99 16.56
C GLY A 135 9.74 -39.80 15.44
N ILE A 136 10.46 -40.75 14.83
CA ILE A 136 9.91 -41.66 13.81
C ILE A 136 8.77 -42.49 14.41
N ALA A 137 8.97 -43.08 15.60
CA ALA A 137 7.96 -43.91 16.26
C ALA A 137 6.67 -43.12 16.53
N VAL A 138 6.76 -41.86 16.97
CA VAL A 138 5.61 -40.98 17.19
C VAL A 138 4.88 -40.67 15.88
N VAL A 139 5.61 -40.34 14.80
CA VAL A 139 5.01 -40.11 13.48
C VAL A 139 4.29 -41.36 12.98
N LEU A 140 4.89 -42.56 13.09
CA LEU A 140 4.26 -43.81 12.66
C LEU A 140 3.07 -44.19 13.55
N TRP A 141 3.18 -44.03 14.87
CA TRP A 141 2.12 -44.35 15.83
C TRP A 141 0.90 -43.44 15.64
N SER A 142 1.11 -42.18 15.27
CA SER A 142 0.03 -41.23 14.97
C SER A 142 -0.94 -41.71 13.89
N GLU A 143 -0.49 -42.59 13.00
CA GLU A 143 -1.28 -43.12 11.89
C GLU A 143 -2.45 -43.99 12.39
N ARG A 144 -2.29 -44.64 13.55
CA ARG A 144 -3.36 -45.42 14.19
C ARG A 144 -4.55 -44.54 14.58
N PHE A 145 -4.29 -43.32 15.03
CA PHE A 145 -5.33 -42.36 15.40
C PHE A 145 -6.05 -41.80 14.17
N ARG A 146 -5.31 -41.59 13.08
CA ARG A 146 -5.90 -41.19 11.78
C ARG A 146 -6.88 -42.24 11.27
N LYS A 147 -6.49 -43.53 11.31
CA LYS A 147 -7.35 -44.66 10.90
C LYS A 147 -8.61 -44.81 11.78
N ARG A 148 -8.59 -44.26 13.00
CA ARG A 148 -9.74 -44.24 13.94
C ARG A 148 -10.62 -42.99 13.82
N GLY A 149 -10.35 -42.10 12.86
CA GLY A 149 -11.13 -40.88 12.63
C GLY A 149 -10.62 -39.63 13.35
N TYR A 150 -9.58 -39.72 14.18
CA TYR A 150 -8.99 -38.58 14.90
C TYR A 150 -7.88 -37.90 14.09
N SER A 151 -8.24 -37.33 12.93
CA SER A 151 -7.28 -36.76 11.97
C SER A 151 -6.49 -35.56 12.51
N ILE A 152 -7.17 -34.60 13.15
CA ILE A 152 -6.53 -33.40 13.73
C ILE A 152 -5.50 -33.81 14.79
N PHE A 153 -5.87 -34.70 15.71
CA PHE A 153 -4.97 -35.21 16.75
C PHE A 153 -3.76 -35.95 16.16
N SER A 154 -3.99 -36.76 15.11
CA SER A 154 -2.91 -37.41 14.37
C SER A 154 -1.94 -36.39 13.78
N TYR A 155 -2.43 -35.32 13.14
CA TYR A 155 -1.57 -34.28 12.54
C TYR A 155 -0.77 -33.52 13.59
N SER A 156 -1.36 -33.20 14.74
CA SER A 156 -0.62 -32.61 15.87
C SER A 156 0.48 -33.55 16.37
N LEU A 157 0.19 -34.84 16.50
CA LEU A 157 1.18 -35.83 16.94
C LEU A 157 2.32 -36.01 15.91
N LYS A 158 2.01 -35.94 14.60
CA LYS A 158 3.02 -35.89 13.54
C LYS A 158 3.91 -34.68 13.66
N ALA A 159 3.34 -33.51 13.92
CA ALA A 159 4.11 -32.28 14.12
C ALA A 159 5.10 -32.42 15.28
N VAL A 160 4.67 -33.02 16.39
CA VAL A 160 5.55 -33.32 17.53
C VAL A 160 6.68 -34.25 17.10
N GLY A 161 6.36 -35.36 16.44
CA GLY A 161 7.39 -36.31 15.98
C GLY A 161 8.39 -35.69 15.00
N ILE A 162 7.92 -34.89 14.03
CA ILE A 162 8.77 -34.14 13.09
C ILE A 162 9.63 -33.11 13.83
N GLY A 163 9.06 -32.39 14.80
CA GLY A 163 9.81 -31.46 15.65
C GLY A 163 10.92 -32.14 16.43
N VAL A 164 10.67 -33.31 17.00
CA VAL A 164 11.70 -34.12 17.69
C VAL A 164 12.81 -34.55 16.73
N LEU A 165 12.48 -34.90 15.48
CA LEU A 165 13.50 -35.21 14.46
C LEU A 165 14.39 -34.00 14.18
N TYR A 166 13.78 -32.83 13.95
CA TYR A 166 14.51 -31.58 13.72
C TYR A 166 15.40 -31.20 14.90
N LEU A 167 14.87 -31.26 16.13
CA LEU A 167 15.61 -30.94 17.34
C LEU A 167 16.77 -31.92 17.58
N SER A 168 16.57 -33.21 17.30
CA SER A 168 17.63 -34.22 17.45
C SER A 168 18.76 -33.99 16.44
N LEU A 169 18.41 -33.68 15.19
CA LEU A 169 19.38 -33.34 14.14
C LEU A 169 20.13 -32.04 14.47
N TRP A 170 19.41 -30.98 14.84
CA TRP A 170 20.01 -29.72 15.25
C TRP A 170 20.95 -29.89 16.45
N ALA A 171 20.52 -30.62 17.49
CA ALA A 171 21.34 -30.90 18.66
C ALA A 171 22.61 -31.69 18.30
N SER A 172 22.53 -32.59 17.32
CA SER A 172 23.71 -33.33 16.84
C SER A 172 24.79 -32.41 16.23
N PHE A 173 24.40 -31.28 15.64
CA PHE A 173 25.32 -30.29 15.08
C PHE A 173 25.71 -29.22 16.11
N GLN A 174 24.73 -28.51 16.67
CA GLN A 174 24.96 -27.29 17.43
C GLN A 174 25.31 -27.55 18.90
N VAL A 175 24.74 -28.60 19.50
CA VAL A 175 24.88 -28.86 20.96
C VAL A 175 25.98 -29.88 21.23
N TYR A 176 26.00 -30.95 20.45
CA TYR A 176 26.89 -32.10 20.69
C TYR A 176 28.07 -32.19 19.70
N HIS A 177 28.07 -31.38 18.63
CA HIS A 177 29.13 -31.34 17.60
C HIS A 177 29.53 -32.73 17.05
N LEU A 178 28.55 -33.64 16.93
CA LEU A 178 28.74 -35.02 16.51
C LEU A 178 28.85 -35.17 15.00
N LEU A 179 28.07 -34.38 14.27
CA LEU A 179 27.97 -34.43 12.82
C LEU A 179 28.25 -33.06 12.21
N PRO A 180 28.98 -33.00 11.08
CA PRO A 180 29.20 -31.75 10.37
C PRO A 180 27.90 -31.21 9.75
N SER A 181 27.87 -29.89 9.53
CA SER A 181 26.67 -29.17 9.06
C SER A 181 26.08 -29.75 7.77
N ASN A 182 26.92 -30.15 6.80
CA ASN A 182 26.49 -30.72 5.53
C ASN A 182 25.69 -32.03 5.66
N ILE A 183 26.09 -32.93 6.57
CA ILE A 183 25.38 -34.20 6.80
C ILE A 183 24.04 -33.93 7.49
N VAL A 184 24.02 -33.05 8.49
CA VAL A 184 22.79 -32.69 9.21
C VAL A 184 21.83 -31.94 8.30
N PHE A 185 22.33 -31.06 7.42
CA PHE A 185 21.56 -30.35 6.41
C PHE A 185 20.89 -31.32 5.44
N ALA A 186 21.64 -32.29 4.90
CA ALA A 186 21.10 -33.34 4.04
C ALA A 186 20.05 -34.20 4.75
N ALA A 187 20.28 -34.56 6.02
CA ALA A 187 19.31 -35.30 6.83
C ALA A 187 18.01 -34.50 7.06
N MET A 188 18.11 -33.19 7.35
CA MET A 188 16.96 -32.32 7.50
C MET A 188 16.15 -32.20 6.21
N ILE A 189 16.81 -32.12 5.04
CA ILE A 189 16.14 -32.17 3.72
C ILE A 189 15.33 -33.46 3.58
N VAL A 190 15.92 -34.61 3.93
CA VAL A 190 15.20 -35.91 3.86
C VAL A 190 13.97 -35.90 4.77
N VAL A 191 14.06 -35.33 5.97
CA VAL A 191 12.90 -35.17 6.87
C VAL A 191 11.84 -34.25 6.24
N THR A 192 12.24 -33.12 5.66
CA THR A 192 11.32 -32.19 4.97
C THR A 192 10.63 -32.88 3.80
N ALA A 193 11.39 -33.54 2.92
CA ALA A 193 10.90 -34.22 1.74
C ALA A 193 9.94 -35.36 2.11
N SER A 194 10.28 -36.13 3.15
CA SER A 194 9.41 -37.20 3.67
C SER A 194 8.11 -36.63 4.23
N THR A 195 8.18 -35.48 4.92
CA THR A 195 6.98 -34.78 5.45
C THR A 195 6.11 -34.24 4.32
N CYS A 196 6.72 -33.69 3.27
CA CYS A 196 6.02 -33.22 2.07
C CYS A 196 5.32 -34.38 1.33
N ALA A 197 6.03 -35.50 1.13
CA ALA A 197 5.47 -36.72 0.55
C ALA A 197 4.28 -37.25 1.38
N LEU A 198 4.39 -37.22 2.71
CA LEU A 198 3.31 -37.58 3.62
C LEU A 198 2.11 -36.63 3.49
N ALA A 199 2.36 -35.32 3.37
CA ALA A 199 1.31 -34.32 3.17
C ALA A 199 0.53 -34.58 1.88
N VAL A 200 1.22 -34.85 0.78
CA VAL A 200 0.62 -35.19 -0.53
C VAL A 200 -0.19 -36.48 -0.43
N ALA A 201 0.41 -37.54 0.12
CA ALA A 201 -0.22 -38.86 0.26
C ALA A 201 -1.49 -38.81 1.12
N GLN A 202 -1.51 -37.96 2.14
CA GLN A 202 -2.64 -37.83 3.07
C GLN A 202 -3.61 -36.69 2.71
N ASN A 203 -3.34 -35.95 1.63
CA ASN A 203 -4.10 -34.79 1.23
C ASN A 203 -4.31 -33.79 2.40
N ALA A 204 -3.25 -33.53 3.18
CA ALA A 204 -3.31 -32.75 4.40
C ALA A 204 -2.47 -31.47 4.31
N GLU A 205 -3.12 -30.33 4.07
CA GLU A 205 -2.47 -29.01 4.00
C GLU A 205 -1.69 -28.67 5.29
N VAL A 206 -2.23 -29.05 6.45
CA VAL A 206 -1.59 -28.79 7.75
C VAL A 206 -0.22 -29.47 7.86
N ILE A 207 -0.06 -30.68 7.32
CA ILE A 207 1.24 -31.38 7.29
C ILE A 207 2.22 -30.66 6.36
N ALA A 208 1.73 -30.15 5.22
CA ALA A 208 2.55 -29.37 4.30
C ALA A 208 3.07 -28.08 4.95
N ILE A 209 2.26 -27.41 5.78
CA ILE A 209 2.70 -26.24 6.55
C ILE A 209 3.87 -26.60 7.49
N PHE A 210 3.84 -27.77 8.14
CA PHE A 210 4.97 -28.23 8.94
C PHE A 210 6.20 -28.56 8.11
N ALA A 211 6.03 -29.12 6.90
CA ALA A 211 7.15 -29.30 5.97
C ALA A 211 7.78 -27.96 5.57
N ILE A 212 6.96 -26.95 5.25
CA ILE A 212 7.43 -25.59 4.93
C ILE A 212 8.19 -25.00 6.12
N ALA A 213 7.62 -25.06 7.32
CA ALA A 213 8.24 -24.56 8.53
C ALA A 213 9.60 -25.23 8.77
N GLY A 214 9.67 -26.56 8.64
CA GLY A 214 10.94 -27.30 8.72
C GLY A 214 11.93 -26.91 7.63
N GLY A 215 11.48 -26.80 6.38
CA GLY A 215 12.32 -26.44 5.24
C GLY A 215 12.95 -25.05 5.41
N PHE A 216 12.16 -24.05 5.80
CA PHE A 216 12.68 -22.72 6.12
C PHE A 216 13.41 -22.66 7.46
N ALA A 217 13.23 -23.60 8.39
CA ALA A 217 14.01 -23.62 9.63
C ALA A 217 15.44 -24.18 9.42
N THR A 218 15.64 -25.08 8.46
CA THR A 218 16.94 -25.77 8.25
C THR A 218 18.13 -24.81 8.13
N PRO A 219 18.12 -23.76 7.28
CA PRO A 219 19.28 -22.87 7.16
C PRO A 219 19.52 -22.03 8.42
N ALA A 220 18.46 -21.58 9.10
CA ALA A 220 18.58 -20.83 10.35
C ALA A 220 19.14 -21.69 11.48
N LEU A 221 18.67 -22.94 11.61
CA LEU A 221 19.11 -23.88 12.65
C LEU A 221 20.58 -24.30 12.46
N LEU A 222 21.04 -24.37 11.21
CA LEU A 222 22.41 -24.77 10.87
C LEU A 222 23.29 -23.58 10.46
N SER A 223 22.87 -22.36 10.77
CA SER A 223 23.61 -21.15 10.42
C SER A 223 24.95 -21.11 11.15
N THR A 224 26.03 -20.95 10.37
CA THR A 224 27.40 -20.76 10.90
C THR A 224 27.73 -19.28 11.16
N GLY A 225 26.84 -18.36 10.75
CA GLY A 225 27.09 -16.91 10.77
C GLY A 225 28.00 -16.41 9.63
N GLU A 226 28.44 -17.29 8.74
CA GLU A 226 29.28 -16.94 7.59
C GLU A 226 28.45 -16.70 6.32
N ASN A 227 28.97 -15.87 5.42
CA ASN A 227 28.31 -15.58 4.15
C ASN A 227 28.47 -16.71 3.13
N HIS A 228 27.40 -17.49 2.96
CA HIS A 228 27.30 -18.56 1.96
C HIS A 228 26.09 -18.35 1.03
N GLU A 229 26.01 -17.17 0.40
CA GLU A 229 24.92 -16.75 -0.50
C GLU A 229 24.47 -17.85 -1.46
N ILE A 230 25.40 -18.41 -2.24
CA ILE A 230 25.09 -19.37 -3.31
C ILE A 230 24.41 -20.61 -2.74
N VAL A 231 24.89 -21.13 -1.61
CA VAL A 231 24.32 -22.34 -0.99
C VAL A 231 22.93 -22.05 -0.45
N LEU A 232 22.77 -20.94 0.27
CA LEU A 232 21.49 -20.52 0.85
C LEU A 232 20.45 -20.31 -0.24
N PHE A 233 20.73 -19.48 -1.24
CA PHE A 233 19.77 -19.14 -2.28
C PHE A 233 19.51 -20.31 -3.24
N SER A 234 20.48 -21.18 -3.51
CA SER A 234 20.22 -22.41 -4.27
C SER A 234 19.29 -23.36 -3.52
N TYR A 235 19.46 -23.48 -2.21
CA TYR A 235 18.56 -24.26 -1.36
C TYR A 235 17.15 -23.67 -1.34
N LEU A 236 17.01 -22.35 -1.16
CA LEU A 236 15.72 -21.67 -1.19
C LEU A 236 15.04 -21.82 -2.55
N ALA A 237 15.78 -21.71 -3.65
CA ALA A 237 15.22 -21.87 -4.99
C ALA A 237 14.72 -23.30 -5.22
N LEU A 238 15.47 -24.31 -4.76
CA LEU A 238 15.03 -25.70 -4.80
C LEU A 238 13.77 -25.92 -3.96
N LEU A 239 13.72 -25.33 -2.76
CA LEU A 239 12.56 -25.39 -1.88
C LEU A 239 11.35 -24.73 -2.55
N ASP A 240 11.50 -23.54 -3.11
CA ASP A 240 10.42 -22.81 -3.80
C ASP A 240 9.89 -23.55 -5.02
N VAL A 241 10.76 -24.19 -5.81
CA VAL A 241 10.34 -25.07 -6.91
C VAL A 241 9.52 -26.25 -6.39
N ALA A 242 9.94 -26.87 -5.27
CA ALA A 242 9.21 -27.96 -4.66
C ALA A 242 7.84 -27.50 -4.10
N LEU A 243 7.77 -26.31 -3.49
CA LEU A 243 6.51 -25.72 -3.02
C LEU A 243 5.59 -25.36 -4.19
N LEU A 244 6.13 -24.83 -5.28
CA LEU A 244 5.37 -24.57 -6.49
C LEU A 244 4.79 -25.87 -7.07
N ALA A 245 5.61 -26.92 -7.22
CA ALA A 245 5.14 -28.24 -7.66
C ALA A 245 4.03 -28.80 -6.76
N LEU A 246 4.14 -28.57 -5.45
CA LEU A 246 3.10 -28.95 -4.49
C LEU A 246 1.79 -28.18 -4.74
N THR A 247 1.85 -26.88 -5.03
CA THR A 247 0.64 -26.08 -5.34
C THR A 247 0.00 -26.37 -6.70
N VAL A 248 0.75 -26.95 -7.64
CA VAL A 248 0.23 -27.42 -8.92
C VAL A 248 -0.50 -28.75 -8.76
N THR A 249 0.06 -29.66 -7.94
CA THR A 249 -0.54 -30.98 -7.69
C THR A 249 -1.70 -30.94 -6.70
N LYS A 250 -1.70 -29.98 -5.76
CA LYS A 250 -2.73 -29.79 -4.73
C LYS A 250 -3.14 -28.33 -4.67
N PRO A 251 -4.45 -27.99 -4.54
CA PRO A 251 -4.94 -26.61 -4.58
C PRO A 251 -4.64 -25.78 -3.32
N TRP A 252 -3.53 -26.03 -2.63
CA TRP A 252 -3.13 -25.38 -1.39
C TRP A 252 -2.38 -24.06 -1.67
N ARG A 253 -3.11 -23.06 -2.17
CA ARG A 253 -2.55 -21.77 -2.63
C ARG A 253 -1.74 -21.03 -1.56
N ARG A 254 -2.09 -21.23 -0.28
CA ARG A 254 -1.39 -20.62 0.86
C ARG A 254 0.07 -21.03 0.93
N ILE A 255 0.43 -22.21 0.39
CA ILE A 255 1.80 -22.71 0.36
C ILE A 255 2.70 -21.83 -0.52
N ALA A 256 2.21 -21.38 -1.68
CA ALA A 256 2.97 -20.46 -2.54
C ALA A 256 3.23 -19.11 -1.86
N VAL A 257 2.26 -18.61 -1.10
CA VAL A 257 2.42 -17.37 -0.32
C VAL A 257 3.42 -17.56 0.82
N LEU A 258 3.34 -18.67 1.55
CA LEU A 258 4.29 -18.99 2.61
C LEU A 258 5.71 -19.17 2.08
N GLY A 259 5.86 -19.80 0.91
CA GLY A 259 7.14 -19.90 0.20
C GLY A 259 7.71 -18.52 -0.12
N PHE A 260 6.91 -17.68 -0.78
CA PHE A 260 7.29 -16.31 -1.13
C PHE A 260 7.73 -15.48 0.09
N VAL A 261 6.94 -15.52 1.17
CA VAL A 261 7.26 -14.78 2.41
C VAL A 261 8.51 -15.35 3.07
N GLY A 262 8.67 -16.67 3.14
CA GLY A 262 9.86 -17.31 3.70
C GLY A 262 11.13 -16.91 2.95
N THR A 263 11.11 -17.00 1.62
CA THR A 263 12.24 -16.60 0.77
C THR A 263 12.52 -15.11 0.90
N LEU A 264 11.50 -14.26 1.00
CA LEU A 264 11.67 -12.83 1.20
C LEU A 264 12.33 -12.49 2.55
N ILE A 265 11.94 -13.17 3.63
CA ILE A 265 12.55 -13.00 4.96
C ILE A 265 14.04 -13.33 4.90
N TYR A 266 14.41 -14.45 4.29
CA TYR A 266 15.81 -14.84 4.14
C TYR A 266 16.58 -13.90 3.24
N TYR A 267 16.00 -13.49 2.12
CA TYR A 267 16.63 -12.55 1.20
C TYR A 267 16.93 -11.22 1.89
N ILE A 268 15.94 -10.63 2.60
CA ILE A 268 16.12 -9.36 3.32
C ILE A 268 17.14 -9.52 4.45
N GLY A 269 17.04 -10.59 5.25
CA GLY A 269 17.97 -10.84 6.36
C GLY A 269 19.41 -11.03 5.90
N TRP A 270 19.62 -11.77 4.80
CA TRP A 270 20.93 -11.91 4.19
C TRP A 270 21.42 -10.59 3.59
N TYR A 271 20.55 -9.85 2.89
CA TYR A 271 20.90 -8.59 2.26
C TYR A 271 21.38 -7.55 3.27
N ASP A 272 20.65 -7.38 4.38
CA ASP A 272 21.00 -6.41 5.43
C ASP A 272 22.32 -6.75 6.15
N THR A 273 22.61 -8.05 6.31
CA THR A 273 23.76 -8.51 7.11
C THR A 273 25.04 -8.68 6.29
N PHE A 274 24.92 -9.14 5.04
CA PHE A 274 26.04 -9.72 4.31
C PHE A 274 26.25 -9.16 2.90
N TYR A 275 25.26 -8.47 2.32
CA TYR A 275 25.37 -8.01 0.92
C TYR A 275 26.48 -6.98 0.75
N ASP A 276 27.35 -7.27 -0.21
CA ASP A 276 28.33 -6.31 -0.72
C ASP A 276 28.17 -6.15 -2.24
N ARG A 277 28.64 -5.04 -2.79
CA ARG A 277 28.56 -4.77 -4.25
C ARG A 277 29.25 -5.83 -5.09
N SER A 278 30.27 -6.50 -4.56
CA SER A 278 30.94 -7.63 -5.23
C SER A 278 30.00 -8.82 -5.51
N GLN A 279 28.89 -8.92 -4.78
CA GLN A 279 27.88 -10.00 -4.90
C GLN A 279 26.71 -9.62 -5.80
N LEU A 280 26.71 -8.45 -6.43
CA LEU A 280 25.60 -7.98 -7.25
C LEU A 280 25.17 -9.00 -8.31
N THR A 281 26.12 -9.60 -9.03
CA THR A 281 25.80 -10.55 -10.10
C THR A 281 25.13 -11.82 -9.58
N PRO A 282 25.70 -12.58 -8.61
CA PRO A 282 25.00 -13.74 -8.05
C PRO A 282 23.67 -13.36 -7.41
N THR A 283 23.58 -12.23 -6.69
CA THR A 283 22.35 -11.81 -6.03
C THR A 283 21.25 -11.47 -7.04
N LEU A 284 21.58 -10.79 -8.14
CA LEU A 284 20.62 -10.50 -9.22
C LEU A 284 20.17 -11.78 -9.95
N ILE A 285 21.07 -12.75 -10.16
CA ILE A 285 20.71 -14.03 -10.77
C ILE A 285 19.69 -14.77 -9.89
N PHE A 286 19.93 -14.86 -8.58
CA PHE A 286 19.00 -15.50 -7.65
C PHE A 286 17.70 -14.71 -7.50
N ALA A 287 17.75 -13.37 -7.41
CA ALA A 287 16.55 -12.53 -7.38
C ALA A 287 15.69 -12.75 -8.65
N SER A 288 16.33 -12.82 -9.82
CA SER A 288 15.66 -13.14 -11.10
C SER A 288 15.05 -14.54 -11.11
N LEU A 289 15.75 -15.52 -10.52
CA LEU A 289 15.29 -16.89 -10.40
C LEU A 289 14.06 -16.99 -9.48
N PHE A 290 14.10 -16.39 -8.28
CA PHE A 290 12.95 -16.32 -7.38
C PHE A 290 11.77 -15.62 -8.05
N PHE A 291 12.04 -14.49 -8.70
CA PHE A 291 11.04 -13.77 -9.49
C PHE A 291 10.39 -14.67 -10.54
N ALA A 292 11.17 -15.42 -11.32
CA ALA A 292 10.66 -16.32 -12.35
C ALA A 292 9.81 -17.45 -11.74
N ILE A 293 10.26 -18.07 -10.65
CA ILE A 293 9.49 -19.11 -9.94
C ILE A 293 8.11 -18.57 -9.53
N PHE A 294 8.07 -17.43 -8.83
CA PHE A 294 6.80 -16.87 -8.36
C PHE A 294 5.98 -16.17 -9.46
N ALA A 295 6.58 -15.76 -10.58
CA ALA A 295 5.85 -15.23 -11.74
C ALA A 295 5.11 -16.34 -12.50
N THR A 296 5.62 -17.58 -12.48
CA THR A 296 4.92 -18.73 -13.08
C THR A 296 3.77 -19.24 -12.21
N ALA A 297 3.81 -19.02 -10.89
CA ALA A 297 2.82 -19.56 -9.96
C ALA A 297 1.36 -19.14 -10.26
N PRO A 298 1.04 -17.85 -10.50
CA PRO A 298 -0.31 -17.43 -10.88
C PRO A 298 -0.78 -18.04 -12.20
N LEU A 299 0.12 -18.31 -13.16
CA LEU A 299 -0.22 -18.91 -14.45
C LEU A 299 -0.67 -20.37 -14.31
N LEU A 300 -0.10 -21.10 -13.35
CA LEU A 300 -0.39 -22.51 -13.11
C LEU A 300 -1.60 -22.70 -12.18
N ILE A 301 -1.71 -21.87 -11.13
CA ILE A 301 -2.65 -22.08 -10.02
C ILE A 301 -4.06 -21.50 -10.30
N LEU A 302 -4.21 -20.65 -11.33
CA LEU A 302 -5.47 -19.97 -11.67
C LEU A 302 -6.62 -20.91 -12.07
N HIS A 303 -6.34 -22.15 -12.46
CA HIS A 303 -7.30 -23.09 -13.05
C HIS A 303 -8.31 -23.71 -12.07
N HIS A 304 -8.07 -23.60 -10.76
CA HIS A 304 -8.95 -24.19 -9.74
C HIS A 304 -10.05 -23.19 -9.31
N ASP A 305 -11.28 -23.69 -9.14
CA ASP A 305 -12.56 -22.99 -8.83
C ASP A 305 -12.59 -22.10 -7.55
N SER A 306 -11.44 -21.84 -6.93
CA SER A 306 -11.31 -21.11 -5.66
C SER A 306 -10.83 -19.66 -5.84
N ASP A 307 -10.86 -18.89 -4.74
CA ASP A 307 -10.55 -17.47 -4.61
C ASP A 307 -9.31 -16.97 -5.41
N ARG A 308 -9.57 -16.21 -6.49
CA ARG A 308 -8.57 -15.61 -7.38
C ARG A 308 -7.71 -14.52 -6.74
N ARG A 309 -8.07 -14.01 -5.55
CA ARG A 309 -7.33 -12.91 -4.89
C ARG A 309 -5.90 -13.31 -4.54
N ILE A 310 -5.68 -14.53 -4.07
CA ILE A 310 -4.35 -15.01 -3.64
C ILE A 310 -3.34 -15.02 -4.80
N PRO A 311 -3.58 -15.68 -5.95
CA PRO A 311 -2.62 -15.69 -7.05
C PRO A 311 -2.41 -14.29 -7.66
N LEU A 312 -3.44 -13.44 -7.69
CA LEU A 312 -3.29 -12.05 -8.15
C LEU A 312 -2.44 -11.21 -7.19
N ALA A 313 -2.67 -11.33 -5.89
CA ALA A 313 -1.87 -10.65 -4.87
C ALA A 313 -0.41 -11.12 -4.89
N LEU A 314 -0.17 -12.42 -5.07
CA LEU A 314 1.16 -12.98 -5.22
C LEU A 314 1.87 -12.44 -6.48
N ALA A 315 1.18 -12.38 -7.62
CA ALA A 315 1.74 -11.82 -8.86
C ALA A 315 2.20 -10.37 -8.68
N PHE A 316 1.37 -9.56 -8.02
CA PHE A 316 1.66 -8.16 -7.73
C PHE A 316 2.81 -8.02 -6.73
N ALA A 317 2.75 -8.74 -5.60
CA ALA A 317 3.78 -8.70 -4.58
C ALA A 317 5.14 -9.12 -5.13
N ASN A 318 5.18 -10.18 -5.94
CA ASN A 318 6.40 -10.65 -6.60
C ASN A 318 6.98 -9.57 -7.53
N GLY A 319 6.14 -8.93 -8.34
CA GLY A 319 6.57 -7.87 -9.25
C GLY A 319 7.13 -6.65 -8.55
N VAL A 320 6.42 -6.14 -7.55
CA VAL A 320 6.87 -5.00 -6.75
C VAL A 320 8.17 -5.34 -6.02
N THR A 321 8.28 -6.54 -5.45
CA THR A 321 9.47 -6.99 -4.71
C THR A 321 10.69 -7.05 -5.62
N TYR A 322 10.59 -7.71 -6.78
CA TYR A 322 11.71 -7.81 -7.72
C TYR A 322 12.11 -6.45 -8.29
N SER A 323 11.12 -5.59 -8.56
CA SER A 323 11.37 -4.20 -9.00
C SER A 323 12.15 -3.41 -7.95
N LEU A 324 11.77 -3.54 -6.68
CA LEU A 324 12.43 -2.86 -5.56
C LEU A 324 13.83 -3.41 -5.31
N GLN A 325 14.02 -4.73 -5.36
CA GLN A 325 15.33 -5.37 -5.25
C GLN A 325 16.29 -4.84 -6.31
N GLY A 326 15.88 -4.86 -7.59
CA GLY A 326 16.67 -4.31 -8.68
C GLY A 326 16.95 -2.82 -8.54
N TYR A 327 15.94 -2.03 -8.11
CA TYR A 327 16.11 -0.60 -7.82
C TYR A 327 17.18 -0.35 -6.76
N VAL A 328 17.08 -0.98 -5.59
CA VAL A 328 18.01 -0.77 -4.46
C VAL A 328 19.43 -1.16 -4.84
N MET A 329 19.61 -2.28 -5.58
CA MET A 329 20.95 -2.72 -6.00
C MET A 329 21.57 -1.81 -7.06
N LEU A 330 20.80 -1.43 -8.10
CA LEU A 330 21.33 -0.75 -9.29
C LEU A 330 21.40 0.77 -9.15
N ILE A 331 20.52 1.40 -8.35
CA ILE A 331 20.48 2.87 -8.23
C ILE A 331 21.79 3.43 -7.69
N SER A 332 22.48 2.63 -6.86
CA SER A 332 23.76 2.96 -6.27
C SER A 332 24.95 2.91 -7.25
N ILE A 333 24.72 2.40 -8.47
CA ILE A 333 25.71 2.22 -9.53
C ILE A 333 25.46 3.22 -10.63
N SER A 334 24.28 3.15 -11.25
CA SER A 334 23.86 4.17 -12.21
C SER A 334 22.35 4.24 -12.32
N SER A 335 21.86 5.46 -12.51
CA SER A 335 20.48 5.73 -12.87
C SER A 335 20.10 5.10 -14.22
N THR A 336 21.06 5.00 -15.15
CA THR A 336 20.81 4.48 -16.50
C THR A 336 20.52 2.98 -16.48
N GLU A 337 21.34 2.19 -15.80
CA GLU A 337 21.12 0.73 -15.69
C GLU A 337 19.81 0.42 -14.92
N THR A 338 19.52 1.19 -13.87
CA THR A 338 18.26 1.05 -13.13
C THR A 338 17.03 1.32 -14.00
N ALA A 339 17.09 2.34 -14.86
CA ALA A 339 16.00 2.66 -15.78
C ALA A 339 15.83 1.57 -16.85
N TRP A 340 16.93 1.08 -17.43
CA TRP A 340 16.88 -0.02 -18.39
C TRP A 340 16.35 -1.31 -17.77
N PHE A 341 16.73 -1.61 -16.52
CA PHE A 341 16.17 -2.73 -15.76
C PHE A 341 14.65 -2.60 -15.59
N ALA A 342 14.14 -1.42 -15.19
CA ALA A 342 12.71 -1.17 -15.05
C ALA A 342 11.96 -1.34 -16.39
N LEU A 343 12.53 -0.85 -17.50
CA LEU A 343 11.97 -1.00 -18.84
C LEU A 343 12.01 -2.44 -19.35
N LEU A 344 13.07 -3.19 -19.07
CA LEU A 344 13.18 -4.62 -19.39
C LEU A 344 12.10 -5.40 -18.64
N LEU A 345 11.93 -5.12 -17.34
CA LEU A 345 10.89 -5.74 -16.52
C LEU A 345 9.47 -5.35 -16.98
N ALA A 346 9.25 -4.09 -17.37
CA ALA A 346 7.98 -3.66 -17.96
C ALA A 346 7.69 -4.42 -19.27
N THR A 347 8.72 -4.60 -20.11
CA THR A 347 8.61 -5.37 -21.35
C THR A 347 8.28 -6.84 -21.06
N PHE A 348 8.92 -7.44 -20.05
CA PHE A 348 8.59 -8.80 -19.60
C PHE A 348 7.12 -8.92 -19.19
N TYR A 349 6.59 -7.96 -18.44
CA TYR A 349 5.17 -7.93 -18.08
C TYR A 349 4.24 -7.77 -19.28
N LEU A 350 4.60 -6.94 -20.28
CA LEU A 350 3.85 -6.85 -21.52
C LEU A 350 3.85 -8.15 -22.32
N LEU A 351 4.94 -8.94 -22.27
CA LEU A 351 4.98 -10.27 -22.85
C LEU A 351 4.06 -11.24 -22.10
N LEU A 352 4.03 -11.19 -20.76
CA LEU A 352 3.11 -12.01 -19.96
C LEU A 352 1.64 -11.73 -20.26
N VAL A 353 1.26 -10.51 -20.65
CA VAL A 353 -0.12 -10.20 -21.10
C VAL A 353 -0.52 -11.04 -22.31
N ARG A 354 0.43 -11.45 -23.17
CA ARG A 354 0.19 -12.25 -24.37
C ARG A 354 0.05 -13.74 -24.08
N ILE A 355 0.58 -14.21 -22.96
CA ILE A 355 0.50 -15.61 -22.56
C ILE A 355 -0.92 -15.88 -22.07
N LYS A 356 -1.59 -16.87 -22.67
CA LYS A 356 -2.84 -17.40 -22.11
C LYS A 356 -2.47 -18.20 -20.88
N ALA A 357 -2.93 -17.74 -19.70
CA ALA A 357 -3.04 -18.66 -18.58
C ALA A 357 -4.07 -19.70 -19.03
N GLY A 358 -3.79 -20.99 -18.90
CA GLY A 358 -4.74 -22.04 -19.34
C GLY A 358 -6.06 -22.08 -18.53
N ALA A 359 -6.32 -21.05 -17.71
CA ALA A 359 -7.42 -20.95 -16.78
C ALA A 359 -8.75 -21.21 -17.48
N SER A 360 -9.60 -22.01 -16.85
CA SER A 360 -10.98 -22.24 -17.30
C SER A 360 -11.85 -20.98 -17.17
N ASP A 361 -11.52 -20.09 -16.21
CA ASP A 361 -12.24 -18.83 -15.96
C ASP A 361 -11.61 -17.65 -16.72
N ILE A 362 -12.31 -17.21 -17.78
CA ILE A 362 -11.99 -16.04 -18.60
C ILE A 362 -11.84 -14.77 -17.73
N THR A 363 -12.61 -14.66 -16.65
CA THR A 363 -12.60 -13.48 -15.77
C THR A 363 -11.30 -13.40 -14.96
N ALA A 364 -10.84 -14.54 -14.44
CA ALA A 364 -9.57 -14.62 -13.73
C ALA A 364 -8.39 -14.34 -14.66
N GLU A 365 -8.42 -14.88 -15.88
CA GLU A 365 -7.40 -14.62 -16.91
C GLU A 365 -7.34 -13.13 -17.26
N ASN A 366 -8.48 -12.47 -17.48
CA ASN A 366 -8.55 -11.04 -17.74
C ASN A 366 -8.03 -10.22 -16.55
N SER A 367 -8.36 -10.60 -15.32
CA SER A 367 -7.87 -9.92 -14.11
C SER A 367 -6.33 -10.00 -14.00
N LEU A 368 -5.75 -11.16 -14.31
CA LEU A 368 -4.30 -11.35 -14.30
C LEU A 368 -3.62 -10.54 -15.41
N ARG A 369 -4.20 -10.48 -16.62
CA ARG A 369 -3.71 -9.63 -17.70
C ARG A 369 -3.74 -8.15 -17.35
N LEU A 370 -4.84 -7.68 -16.72
CA LEU A 370 -4.95 -6.30 -16.25
C LEU A 370 -3.90 -5.99 -15.17
N MET A 371 -3.61 -6.94 -14.28
CA MET A 371 -2.55 -6.79 -13.28
C MET A 371 -1.16 -6.67 -13.93
N HIS A 372 -0.82 -7.54 -14.89
CA HIS A 372 0.44 -7.45 -15.62
C HIS A 372 0.56 -6.14 -16.41
N LEU A 373 -0.53 -5.70 -17.05
CA LEU A 373 -0.58 -4.41 -17.73
C LEU A 373 -0.34 -3.26 -16.74
N ALA A 374 -1.00 -3.28 -15.58
CA ALA A 374 -0.81 -2.27 -14.53
C ALA A 374 0.64 -2.21 -14.02
N LEU A 375 1.26 -3.36 -13.78
CA LEU A 375 2.68 -3.45 -13.38
C LEU A 375 3.61 -2.88 -14.47
N ALA A 376 3.39 -3.24 -15.74
CA ALA A 376 4.16 -2.71 -16.85
C ALA A 376 4.04 -1.18 -16.96
N MET A 377 2.83 -0.64 -16.87
CA MET A 377 2.61 0.81 -16.93
C MET A 377 3.28 1.52 -15.75
N GLY A 378 3.10 1.01 -14.52
CA GLY A 378 3.75 1.57 -13.34
C GLY A 378 5.28 1.59 -13.44
N LEU A 379 5.89 0.54 -13.99
CA LEU A 379 7.33 0.47 -14.22
C LEU A 379 7.83 1.48 -15.26
N ILE A 380 7.07 1.68 -16.34
CA ILE A 380 7.38 2.72 -17.34
C ILE A 380 7.33 4.11 -16.69
N THR A 381 6.29 4.40 -15.91
CA THR A 381 6.14 5.68 -15.21
C THR A 381 7.28 5.95 -14.22
N VAL A 382 7.76 4.90 -13.53
CA VAL A 382 8.87 4.99 -12.57
C VAL A 382 10.24 5.08 -13.26
N ALA A 383 10.40 4.53 -14.46
CA ALA A 383 11.65 4.63 -15.22
C ALA A 383 12.02 6.09 -15.59
N ILE A 384 11.01 6.94 -15.77
CA ILE A 384 11.17 8.36 -16.14
C ILE A 384 11.95 9.16 -15.07
N PRO A 385 11.49 9.24 -13.80
CA PRO A 385 12.22 9.96 -12.75
C PRO A 385 13.56 9.31 -12.40
N ILE A 386 13.76 8.02 -12.72
CA ILE A 386 15.04 7.36 -12.53
C ILE A 386 16.05 7.85 -13.56
N ARG A 387 15.68 7.97 -14.84
CA ARG A 387 16.61 8.31 -15.93
C ARG A 387 16.82 9.81 -16.14
N LEU A 388 15.74 10.58 -16.04
CA LEU A 388 15.73 12.00 -16.37
C LEU A 388 16.04 12.85 -15.15
N GLU A 389 16.49 14.09 -15.37
CA GLU A 389 16.82 15.03 -14.31
C GLU A 389 15.99 16.31 -14.42
N ALA A 390 15.80 17.02 -13.30
CA ALA A 390 15.08 18.30 -13.22
C ALA A 390 13.73 18.29 -13.98
N HIS A 391 13.47 19.31 -14.79
CA HIS A 391 12.20 19.49 -15.52
C HIS A 391 11.97 18.46 -16.64
N ALA A 392 13.00 17.71 -17.06
CA ALA A 392 12.84 16.66 -18.05
C ALA A 392 11.94 15.52 -17.54
N ILE A 393 11.90 15.28 -16.22
CA ILE A 393 10.99 14.31 -15.60
C ILE A 393 9.53 14.71 -15.82
N THR A 394 9.21 15.99 -15.61
CA THR A 394 7.87 16.54 -15.84
C THR A 394 7.46 16.41 -17.30
N ILE A 395 8.35 16.75 -18.23
CA ILE A 395 8.10 16.55 -19.66
C ILE A 395 7.81 15.07 -19.94
N GLY A 396 8.60 14.16 -19.36
CA GLY A 396 8.42 12.72 -19.49
C GLY A 396 7.02 12.26 -19.07
N TRP A 397 6.56 12.63 -17.87
CA TRP A 397 5.21 12.25 -17.39
C TRP A 397 4.08 12.88 -18.20
N LEU A 398 4.24 14.11 -18.68
CA LEU A 398 3.26 14.76 -19.56
C LEU A 398 3.16 14.06 -20.91
N VAL A 399 4.30 13.68 -21.51
CA VAL A 399 4.36 12.95 -22.78
C VAL A 399 3.82 11.53 -22.62
N GLU A 400 4.19 10.83 -21.54
CA GLU A 400 3.66 9.52 -21.20
C GLU A 400 2.13 9.57 -21.05
N SER A 401 1.61 10.56 -20.32
CA SER A 401 0.18 10.78 -20.18
C SER A 401 -0.52 10.95 -21.53
N ALA A 402 0.02 11.79 -22.41
CA ALA A 402 -0.54 11.99 -23.75
C ALA A 402 -0.54 10.70 -24.58
N ALA A 403 0.56 9.94 -24.55
CA ALA A 403 0.68 8.66 -25.24
C ALA A 403 -0.31 7.63 -24.70
N LEU A 404 -0.43 7.50 -23.37
CA LEU A 404 -1.36 6.58 -22.74
C LEU A 404 -2.82 6.97 -23.01
N LEU A 405 -3.17 8.26 -22.97
CA LEU A 405 -4.51 8.73 -23.37
C LEU A 405 -4.81 8.40 -24.83
N TRP A 406 -3.84 8.53 -25.73
CA TRP A 406 -4.00 8.18 -27.14
C TRP A 406 -4.29 6.68 -27.32
N VAL A 407 -3.48 5.81 -26.69
CA VAL A 407 -3.69 4.36 -26.72
C VAL A 407 -5.01 3.97 -26.03
N ALA A 408 -5.33 4.60 -24.89
CA ALA A 408 -6.56 4.34 -24.14
C ALA A 408 -7.81 4.63 -24.97
N GLY A 409 -7.81 5.72 -25.75
CA GLY A 409 -8.90 6.06 -26.67
C GLY A 409 -9.07 5.04 -27.80
N ARG A 410 -7.96 4.50 -28.33
CA ARG A 410 -7.98 3.46 -29.37
C ARG A 410 -8.47 2.11 -28.85
N LEU A 411 -8.04 1.73 -27.65
CA LEU A 411 -8.36 0.45 -27.02
C LEU A 411 -9.63 0.50 -26.16
N LYS A 412 -10.26 1.68 -26.00
CA LYS A 412 -11.39 1.93 -25.09
C LYS A 412 -11.15 1.37 -23.67
N SER A 413 -9.92 1.50 -23.17
CA SER A 413 -9.50 0.93 -21.89
C SER A 413 -9.55 1.97 -20.77
N ASP A 414 -10.39 1.73 -19.77
CA ASP A 414 -10.48 2.59 -18.58
C ASP A 414 -9.20 2.53 -17.74
N LEU A 415 -8.57 1.35 -17.63
CA LEU A 415 -7.32 1.17 -16.89
C LEU A 415 -6.21 2.07 -17.46
N LEU A 416 -6.02 2.07 -18.78
CA LEU A 416 -5.03 2.93 -19.43
C LEU A 416 -5.36 4.42 -19.23
N THR A 417 -6.65 4.78 -19.23
CA THR A 417 -7.09 6.15 -18.92
C THR A 417 -6.69 6.54 -17.50
N THR A 418 -6.89 5.67 -16.50
CA THR A 418 -6.49 5.92 -15.11
C THR A 418 -4.98 6.13 -14.97
N PHE A 419 -4.15 5.27 -15.59
CA PHE A 419 -2.69 5.45 -15.57
C PHE A 419 -2.27 6.74 -16.27
N ALA A 420 -2.91 7.08 -17.39
CA ALA A 420 -2.61 8.32 -18.10
C ALA A 420 -2.94 9.56 -17.26
N LEU A 421 -4.07 9.56 -16.55
CA LEU A 421 -4.47 10.64 -15.65
C LEU A 421 -3.57 10.70 -14.40
N ALA A 422 -3.12 9.56 -13.88
CA ALA A 422 -2.16 9.52 -12.78
C ALA A 422 -0.81 10.13 -13.19
N ALA A 423 -0.27 9.76 -14.36
CA ALA A 423 0.93 10.37 -14.92
C ALA A 423 0.75 11.88 -15.14
N LEU A 424 -0.41 12.32 -15.65
CA LEU A 424 -0.74 13.74 -15.79
C LEU A 424 -0.70 14.47 -14.45
N ALA A 425 -1.34 13.89 -13.42
CA ALA A 425 -1.39 14.47 -12.09
C ALA A 425 0.01 14.58 -11.48
N LEU A 426 0.85 13.55 -11.60
CA LEU A 426 2.25 13.58 -11.16
C LEU A 426 3.05 14.68 -11.85
N GLY A 427 2.93 14.78 -13.18
CA GLY A 427 3.53 15.85 -13.98
C GLY A 427 3.10 17.25 -13.53
N LEU A 428 1.80 17.45 -13.30
CA LEU A 428 1.26 18.75 -12.87
C LEU A 428 1.66 19.12 -11.45
N VAL A 429 1.61 18.18 -10.50
CA VAL A 429 2.05 18.43 -9.11
C VAL A 429 3.51 18.83 -9.10
N ARG A 430 4.36 18.09 -9.83
CA ARG A 430 5.78 18.42 -9.93
C ARG A 430 6.01 19.79 -10.58
N LEU A 431 5.36 20.07 -11.70
CA LEU A 431 5.47 21.36 -12.39
C LEU A 431 5.08 22.55 -11.51
N LEU A 432 4.03 22.41 -10.71
CA LEU A 432 3.47 23.52 -9.93
C LEU A 432 4.18 23.76 -8.60
N PHE A 433 4.80 22.74 -8.01
CA PHE A 433 5.30 22.79 -6.63
C PHE A 433 6.77 22.42 -6.45
N ILE A 434 7.41 21.73 -7.42
CA ILE A 434 8.74 21.14 -7.24
C ILE A 434 9.75 21.67 -8.27
N ASP A 435 9.36 21.81 -9.53
CA ASP A 435 10.32 22.16 -10.57
C ASP A 435 10.79 23.61 -10.45
N ASP A 436 12.10 23.76 -10.25
CA ASP A 436 12.81 25.02 -10.33
C ASP A 436 13.42 25.22 -11.72
N PHE A 437 13.29 26.43 -12.26
CA PHE A 437 13.80 26.79 -13.58
C PHE A 437 14.84 27.91 -13.44
N PRO A 438 16.14 27.64 -13.66
CA PRO A 438 17.14 28.70 -13.73
C PRO A 438 16.94 29.50 -15.03
N LEU A 439 16.52 30.76 -14.91
CA LEU A 439 16.12 31.57 -16.06
C LEU A 439 17.28 32.40 -16.61
N LEU A 440 17.74 32.05 -17.81
CA LEU A 440 18.69 32.87 -18.57
C LEU A 440 17.94 33.88 -19.46
N SER A 441 16.91 33.45 -20.20
CA SER A 441 16.06 34.31 -21.04
C SER A 441 14.73 34.68 -20.37
N LEU A 442 14.21 35.87 -20.72
CA LEU A 442 13.01 36.46 -20.11
C LEU A 442 11.73 36.05 -20.85
N PHE A 443 11.79 35.88 -22.17
CA PHE A 443 10.69 35.35 -22.98
C PHE A 443 11.15 34.06 -23.68
N PHE A 444 10.22 33.13 -23.91
CA PHE A 444 10.51 31.84 -24.57
C PHE A 444 11.61 31.04 -23.87
N ASN A 445 11.51 30.92 -22.54
CA ASN A 445 12.40 30.11 -21.73
C ASN A 445 11.89 28.64 -21.62
N ASN A 446 12.72 27.76 -21.07
CA ASN A 446 12.36 26.35 -20.88
C ASN A 446 11.10 26.16 -20.02
N ARG A 447 10.87 27.02 -19.02
CA ARG A 447 9.67 26.95 -18.18
C ARG A 447 8.41 27.16 -19.01
N MET A 448 8.38 28.21 -19.84
CA MET A 448 7.24 28.50 -20.71
C MET A 448 6.97 27.34 -21.67
N ALA A 449 8.02 26.68 -22.18
CA ALA A 449 7.87 25.48 -22.99
C ALA A 449 7.22 24.32 -22.21
N VAL A 450 7.64 24.04 -20.97
CA VAL A 450 7.04 22.98 -20.15
C VAL A 450 5.59 23.29 -19.80
N TYR A 451 5.27 24.54 -19.44
CA TYR A 451 3.89 24.98 -19.21
C TYR A 451 3.02 24.87 -20.48
N ALA A 452 3.57 25.20 -21.65
CA ALA A 452 2.87 25.04 -22.92
C ALA A 452 2.58 23.55 -23.23
N ILE A 453 3.54 22.66 -22.96
CA ILE A 453 3.32 21.21 -23.08
C ILE A 453 2.21 20.76 -22.12
N ALA A 454 2.24 21.18 -20.85
CA ALA A 454 1.21 20.84 -19.88
C ALA A 454 -0.19 21.29 -20.31
N VAL A 455 -0.30 22.52 -20.82
CA VAL A 455 -1.55 23.09 -21.38
C VAL A 455 -2.02 22.27 -22.59
N ALA A 456 -1.12 21.89 -23.49
CA ALA A 456 -1.46 21.08 -24.66
C ALA A 456 -1.96 19.68 -24.26
N VAL A 457 -1.29 19.02 -23.30
CA VAL A 457 -1.69 17.69 -22.82
C VAL A 457 -3.02 17.75 -22.07
N LEU A 458 -3.27 18.77 -21.24
CA LEU A 458 -4.57 18.99 -20.59
C LEU A 458 -5.67 19.24 -21.63
N GLY A 459 -5.37 19.99 -22.69
CA GLY A 459 -6.30 20.22 -23.80
C GLY A 459 -6.63 18.92 -24.54
N TYR A 460 -5.61 18.09 -24.77
CA TYR A 460 -5.77 16.76 -25.36
C TYR A 460 -6.61 15.83 -24.47
N ALA A 461 -6.36 15.83 -23.16
CA ALA A 461 -7.12 15.07 -22.18
C ALA A 461 -8.59 15.51 -22.14
N ALA A 462 -8.85 16.81 -22.18
CA ALA A 462 -10.21 17.34 -22.27
C ALA A 462 -10.90 16.91 -23.56
N TYR A 463 -10.23 17.02 -24.71
CA TYR A 463 -10.78 16.64 -26.01
C TYR A 463 -11.16 15.16 -26.07
N GLN A 464 -10.27 14.26 -25.61
CA GLN A 464 -10.52 12.81 -25.58
C GLN A 464 -11.73 12.44 -24.70
N ASN A 465 -11.97 13.17 -23.62
CA ASN A 465 -13.00 12.84 -22.64
C ASN A 465 -14.34 13.57 -22.83
N ALA A 466 -14.37 14.68 -23.58
CA ALA A 466 -15.55 15.54 -23.72
C ALA A 466 -16.75 14.90 -24.46
N GLY A 467 -16.51 13.89 -25.31
CA GLY A 467 -17.52 13.25 -26.15
C GLY A 467 -18.14 11.96 -25.59
N HIS A 468 -17.81 11.56 -24.35
CA HIS A 468 -18.30 10.31 -23.77
C HIS A 468 -19.58 10.53 -22.95
N GLU A 469 -20.54 9.60 -23.05
CA GLU A 469 -21.79 9.64 -22.27
C GLU A 469 -21.57 9.44 -20.77
N ASN A 470 -20.46 8.79 -20.38
CA ASN A 470 -20.11 8.53 -18.99
C ASN A 470 -19.84 9.83 -18.22
N GLU A 471 -20.60 10.05 -17.15
CA GLU A 471 -20.48 11.20 -16.25
C GLU A 471 -19.04 11.40 -15.75
N THR A 472 -18.35 10.31 -15.40
CA THR A 472 -16.96 10.37 -14.91
C THR A 472 -16.02 10.97 -15.96
N ARG A 473 -16.20 10.65 -17.24
CA ARG A 473 -15.38 11.19 -18.33
C ARG A 473 -15.73 12.64 -18.61
N ARG A 474 -17.00 13.03 -18.56
CA ARG A 474 -17.43 14.44 -18.68
C ARG A 474 -16.82 15.31 -17.57
N THR A 475 -16.85 14.82 -16.33
CA THR A 475 -16.21 15.49 -15.19
C THR A 475 -14.71 15.59 -15.37
N THR A 476 -14.06 14.52 -15.85
CA THR A 476 -12.62 14.52 -16.16
C THR A 476 -12.28 15.59 -17.21
N ALA A 477 -13.08 15.71 -18.28
CA ALA A 477 -12.89 16.73 -19.30
C ALA A 477 -13.06 18.16 -18.75
N ALA A 478 -14.07 18.38 -17.90
CA ALA A 478 -14.31 19.66 -17.25
C ALA A 478 -13.14 20.05 -16.33
N VAL A 479 -12.67 19.12 -15.50
CA VAL A 479 -11.51 19.31 -14.61
C VAL A 479 -10.25 19.61 -15.42
N ALA A 480 -9.99 18.86 -16.50
CA ALA A 480 -8.85 19.11 -17.37
C ALA A 480 -8.88 20.51 -18.00
N LEU A 481 -10.06 21.00 -18.41
CA LEU A 481 -10.23 22.37 -18.93
C LEU A 481 -10.00 23.46 -17.88
N ILE A 482 -10.45 23.25 -16.64
CA ILE A 482 -10.18 24.18 -15.54
C ILE A 482 -8.67 24.22 -15.26
N LEU A 483 -8.05 23.04 -15.09
CA LEU A 483 -6.63 22.93 -14.83
C LEU A 483 -5.80 23.53 -15.96
N LEU A 484 -6.23 23.38 -17.22
CA LEU A 484 -5.59 24.01 -18.38
C LEU A 484 -5.47 25.51 -18.19
N ASN A 485 -6.58 26.18 -17.84
CA ASN A 485 -6.61 27.63 -17.66
C ASN A 485 -5.81 28.06 -16.43
N VAL A 486 -5.86 27.30 -15.34
CA VAL A 486 -5.08 27.56 -14.12
C VAL A 486 -3.57 27.46 -14.41
N VAL A 487 -3.13 26.41 -15.10
CA VAL A 487 -1.73 26.19 -15.46
C VAL A 487 -1.26 27.27 -16.43
N ALA A 488 -2.05 27.61 -17.45
CA ALA A 488 -1.74 28.70 -18.38
C ALA A 488 -1.58 30.05 -17.66
N LEU A 489 -2.53 30.40 -16.78
CA LEU A 489 -2.50 31.64 -16.02
C LEU A 489 -1.32 31.70 -15.04
N ARG A 490 -1.00 30.57 -14.39
CA ARG A 490 0.16 30.44 -13.51
C ARG A 490 1.46 30.65 -14.28
N GLY A 491 1.63 30.00 -15.44
CA GLY A 491 2.81 30.15 -16.29
C GLY A 491 3.02 31.60 -16.73
N LEU A 492 1.97 32.26 -17.23
CA LEU A 492 2.03 33.68 -17.62
C LEU A 492 2.33 34.60 -16.43
N SER A 493 1.76 34.30 -15.27
CA SER A 493 2.03 35.08 -14.05
C SER A 493 3.48 34.93 -13.60
N LEU A 494 4.10 33.76 -13.79
CA LEU A 494 5.53 33.58 -13.46
C LEU A 494 6.43 34.45 -14.35
N GLU A 495 6.13 34.58 -15.65
CA GLU A 495 6.89 35.47 -16.55
C GLU A 495 6.86 36.94 -16.08
N VAL A 496 5.68 37.42 -15.65
CA VAL A 496 5.56 38.76 -15.04
C VAL A 496 6.39 38.85 -13.76
N SER A 497 6.37 37.81 -12.92
CA SER A 497 7.15 37.77 -11.69
C SER A 497 8.64 37.97 -11.95
N ASP A 498 9.19 37.25 -12.93
CA ASP A 498 10.63 37.29 -13.22
C ASP A 498 11.06 38.58 -13.90
N TYR A 499 10.21 39.14 -14.77
CA TYR A 499 10.45 40.45 -15.36
C TYR A 499 10.72 41.51 -14.29
N TYR A 500 9.87 41.54 -13.25
CA TYR A 500 10.01 42.50 -12.15
C TYR A 500 11.08 42.09 -11.14
N ALA A 501 11.29 40.79 -10.90
CA ALA A 501 12.35 40.31 -10.00
C ALA A 501 13.75 40.74 -10.46
N ARG A 502 14.02 40.72 -11.77
CA ARG A 502 15.30 41.19 -12.36
C ARG A 502 15.53 42.70 -12.21
N GLN A 503 14.48 43.48 -11.99
CA GLN A 503 14.57 44.94 -11.80
C GLN A 503 14.76 45.32 -10.33
N MET A 504 14.60 44.37 -9.41
CA MET A 504 14.77 44.65 -7.98
C MET A 504 16.25 44.94 -7.69
N PRO A 505 16.56 46.03 -6.98
CA PRO A 505 17.92 46.28 -6.53
C PRO A 505 18.34 45.13 -5.61
N VAL A 506 19.45 44.47 -5.93
CA VAL A 506 20.07 43.46 -5.07
C VAL A 506 21.43 44.02 -4.67
N THR A 507 21.53 44.51 -3.44
CA THR A 507 22.79 44.99 -2.87
C THR A 507 23.21 44.02 -1.76
N PRO A 508 24.04 43.00 -2.05
CA PRO A 508 24.44 42.02 -1.05
C PRO A 508 25.28 42.70 0.05
N GLY A 509 24.94 42.44 1.32
CA GLY A 509 25.78 42.83 2.46
C GLY A 509 25.61 44.27 2.98
N HIS A 510 24.70 45.08 2.42
CA HIS A 510 24.40 46.41 2.93
C HIS A 510 22.94 46.55 3.40
N PRO A 511 22.68 47.25 4.53
CA PRO A 511 21.34 47.66 4.89
C PRO A 511 20.74 48.55 3.80
N TRP A 512 19.50 48.26 3.42
CA TRP A 512 18.76 49.01 2.41
C TRP A 512 18.68 50.50 2.76
N SER A 513 19.03 51.35 1.82
CA SER A 513 18.80 52.79 1.90
C SER A 513 17.31 53.13 1.76
N PRO A 514 16.83 54.27 2.32
CA PRO A 514 15.44 54.72 2.15
C PRO A 514 14.99 54.80 0.68
N THR A 515 15.91 55.16 -0.22
CA THR A 515 15.66 55.22 -1.67
C THR A 515 15.46 53.84 -2.29
N GLU A 516 16.28 52.85 -1.93
CA GLU A 516 16.11 51.47 -2.38
C GLU A 516 14.79 50.86 -1.86
N PHE A 517 14.37 51.21 -0.64
CA PHE A 517 13.06 50.79 -0.11
C PHE A 517 11.90 51.32 -0.93
N LEU A 518 11.92 52.62 -1.27
CA LEU A 518 10.88 53.25 -2.08
C LEU A 518 10.84 52.67 -3.50
N GLN A 519 12.01 52.45 -4.11
CA GLN A 519 12.13 51.83 -5.42
C GLN A 519 11.65 50.37 -5.42
N ARG A 520 11.98 49.59 -4.39
CA ARG A 520 11.48 48.22 -4.27
C ARG A 520 9.96 48.19 -4.11
N ARG A 521 9.40 49.10 -3.31
CA ARG A 521 7.94 49.22 -3.14
C ARG A 521 7.25 49.57 -4.46
N SER A 522 7.79 50.50 -5.25
CA SER A 522 7.19 50.87 -6.54
C SER A 522 7.23 49.71 -7.55
N ILE A 523 8.33 48.94 -7.60
CA ILE A 523 8.45 47.74 -8.44
C ILE A 523 7.42 46.67 -8.04
N LEU A 524 7.23 46.44 -6.73
CA LEU A 524 6.24 45.48 -6.24
C LEU A 524 4.81 45.90 -6.59
N ILE A 525 4.49 47.19 -6.44
CA ILE A 525 3.19 47.75 -6.84
C ILE A 525 2.96 47.55 -8.34
N ALA A 526 3.93 47.93 -9.19
CA ALA A 526 3.83 47.76 -10.64
C ALA A 526 3.63 46.29 -11.05
N ARG A 527 4.34 45.36 -10.39
CA ARG A 527 4.18 43.92 -10.59
C ARG A 527 2.77 43.45 -10.26
N ASP A 528 2.25 43.85 -9.12
CA ASP A 528 0.93 43.40 -8.64
C ASP A 528 -0.20 43.93 -9.56
N PHE A 529 -0.11 45.19 -10.01
CA PHE A 529 -1.00 45.73 -11.05
C PHE A 529 -0.86 44.99 -12.39
N THR A 530 0.35 44.59 -12.77
CA THR A 530 0.58 43.82 -14.01
C THR A 530 -0.05 42.44 -13.94
N TYR A 531 -0.04 41.76 -12.78
CA TYR A 531 -0.78 40.50 -12.61
C TYR A 531 -2.27 40.70 -12.86
N SER A 532 -2.85 41.76 -12.29
CA SER A 532 -4.28 42.04 -12.46
C SER A 532 -4.64 42.40 -13.91
N ALA A 533 -3.80 43.18 -14.59
CA ALA A 533 -3.96 43.46 -16.01
C ALA A 533 -3.89 42.17 -16.87
N LEU A 534 -2.91 41.30 -16.58
CA LEU A 534 -2.76 40.00 -17.24
C LEU A 534 -3.99 39.11 -17.04
N TRP A 535 -4.48 38.97 -15.79
CA TRP A 535 -5.63 38.14 -15.48
C TRP A 535 -6.91 38.66 -16.13
N MET A 536 -7.07 40.00 -16.18
CA MET A 536 -8.20 40.64 -16.86
C MET A 536 -8.15 40.39 -18.38
N ALA A 537 -6.99 40.56 -19.00
CA ALA A 537 -6.79 40.30 -20.43
C ALA A 537 -7.03 38.82 -20.77
N TYR A 538 -6.54 37.90 -19.92
CA TYR A 538 -6.77 36.47 -20.08
C TYR A 538 -8.26 36.11 -19.90
N GLY A 539 -8.94 36.69 -18.92
CA GLY A 539 -10.39 36.53 -18.72
C GLY A 539 -11.21 37.03 -19.92
N ALA A 540 -10.85 38.20 -20.47
CA ALA A 540 -11.48 38.72 -21.69
C ALA A 540 -11.23 37.81 -22.90
N MET A 541 -10.01 37.30 -23.08
CA MET A 541 -9.68 36.30 -24.10
C MET A 541 -10.56 35.04 -23.94
N LEU A 542 -10.65 34.49 -22.72
CA LEU A 542 -11.50 33.33 -22.44
C LEU A 542 -12.98 33.61 -22.74
N MET A 543 -13.46 34.82 -22.46
CA MET A 543 -14.83 35.23 -22.78
C MET A 543 -15.07 35.18 -24.30
N ILE A 544 -14.16 35.76 -25.10
CA ILE A 544 -14.23 35.74 -26.56
C ILE A 544 -14.22 34.29 -27.07
N VAL A 545 -13.30 33.45 -26.58
CA VAL A 545 -13.22 32.03 -26.94
C VAL A 545 -14.50 31.28 -26.53
N GLY A 546 -15.08 31.58 -25.36
CA GLY A 546 -16.30 30.98 -24.86
C GLY A 546 -17.53 31.31 -25.71
N PHE A 547 -17.61 32.52 -26.26
CA PHE A 547 -18.64 32.87 -27.25
C PHE A 547 -18.37 32.22 -28.60
N TRP A 548 -17.13 32.28 -29.11
CA TRP A 548 -16.79 31.72 -30.41
C TRP A 548 -17.01 30.21 -30.48
N ARG A 549 -16.69 29.48 -29.41
CA ARG A 549 -16.95 28.03 -29.31
C ARG A 549 -18.35 27.66 -28.81
N GLY A 550 -19.21 28.64 -28.53
CA GLY A 550 -20.55 28.40 -27.95
C GLY A 550 -20.55 27.73 -26.57
N SER A 551 -19.41 27.65 -25.88
CA SER A 551 -19.26 26.90 -24.63
C SER A 551 -19.64 27.74 -23.41
N ALA A 552 -20.81 27.43 -22.81
CA ALA A 552 -21.24 28.06 -21.56
C ALA A 552 -20.22 27.84 -20.43
N PHE A 553 -19.59 26.67 -20.38
CA PHE A 553 -18.60 26.31 -19.36
C PHE A 553 -17.37 27.23 -19.40
N VAL A 554 -16.84 27.52 -20.59
CA VAL A 554 -15.69 28.43 -20.75
C VAL A 554 -16.08 29.88 -20.40
N ARG A 555 -17.30 30.31 -20.76
CA ARG A 555 -17.81 31.64 -20.37
C ARG A 555 -17.93 31.80 -18.85
N TRP A 556 -18.37 30.77 -18.14
CA TRP A 556 -18.42 30.81 -16.67
C TRP A 556 -17.02 30.93 -16.05
N GLN A 557 -16.02 30.21 -16.58
CA GLN A 557 -14.64 30.37 -16.12
C GLN A 557 -14.11 31.79 -16.36
N ALA A 558 -14.41 32.38 -17.52
CA ALA A 558 -14.07 33.77 -17.82
C ALA A 558 -14.72 34.75 -16.85
N LEU A 559 -16.02 34.60 -16.57
CA LEU A 559 -16.75 35.43 -15.60
C LEU A 559 -16.16 35.33 -14.20
N VAL A 560 -15.88 34.11 -13.73
CA VAL A 560 -15.27 33.87 -12.41
C VAL A 560 -13.90 34.54 -12.33
N LEU A 561 -13.05 34.39 -13.35
CA LEU A 561 -11.73 35.00 -13.36
C LEU A 561 -11.80 36.54 -13.40
N ILE A 562 -12.69 37.12 -14.21
CA ILE A 562 -12.90 38.57 -14.28
C ILE A 562 -13.42 39.11 -12.94
N ALA A 563 -14.39 38.43 -12.33
CA ALA A 563 -14.92 38.80 -11.02
C ALA A 563 -13.82 38.74 -9.94
N LEU A 564 -13.05 37.66 -9.90
CA LEU A 564 -11.94 37.49 -8.96
C LEU A 564 -10.86 38.56 -9.17
N THR A 565 -10.51 38.85 -10.42
CA THR A 565 -9.53 39.90 -10.76
C THR A 565 -10.04 41.28 -10.34
N THR A 566 -11.32 41.56 -10.56
CA THR A 566 -11.96 42.81 -10.12
C THR A 566 -11.88 42.95 -8.60
N VAL A 567 -12.29 41.91 -7.86
CA VAL A 567 -12.19 41.91 -6.39
C VAL A 567 -10.74 42.10 -5.93
N LYS A 568 -9.77 41.40 -6.54
CA LYS A 568 -8.35 41.54 -6.22
C LYS A 568 -7.85 42.98 -6.42
N VAL A 569 -8.18 43.61 -7.55
CA VAL A 569 -7.78 44.99 -7.82
C VAL A 569 -8.29 45.92 -6.72
N PHE A 570 -9.56 45.77 -6.31
CA PHE A 570 -10.17 46.65 -5.31
C PHE A 570 -9.80 46.34 -3.87
N VAL A 571 -9.50 45.09 -3.52
CA VAL A 571 -9.18 44.72 -2.14
C VAL A 571 -7.69 44.80 -1.87
N TYR A 572 -6.88 44.34 -2.82
CA TYR A 572 -5.43 44.21 -2.64
C TYR A 572 -4.67 45.32 -3.36
N ASP A 573 -4.88 45.56 -4.66
CA ASP A 573 -4.05 46.50 -5.42
C ASP A 573 -4.29 47.96 -5.00
N THR A 574 -5.54 48.38 -4.77
CA THR A 574 -5.87 49.73 -4.28
C THR A 574 -5.48 49.95 -2.82
N SER A 575 -5.27 48.88 -2.03
CA SER A 575 -4.81 49.01 -0.64
C SER A 575 -3.38 49.54 -0.55
N GLN A 576 -2.60 49.38 -1.62
CA GLN A 576 -1.21 49.83 -1.74
C GLN A 576 -1.10 51.30 -2.19
N LEU A 577 -2.21 51.88 -2.68
CA LEU A 577 -2.30 53.29 -3.08
C LEU A 577 -2.48 54.20 -1.86
N ASP A 578 -2.10 55.47 -2.02
CA ASP A 578 -2.29 56.49 -0.99
C ASP A 578 -3.76 56.61 -0.56
N HIS A 579 -3.99 56.92 0.71
CA HIS A 579 -5.31 56.86 1.36
C HIS A 579 -6.42 57.58 0.60
N ILE A 580 -6.11 58.69 -0.07
CA ILE A 580 -7.06 59.52 -0.83
C ILE A 580 -7.52 58.79 -2.11
N TYR A 581 -6.57 58.23 -2.88
CA TYR A 581 -6.88 57.52 -4.12
C TYR A 581 -7.71 56.27 -3.85
N ARG A 582 -7.44 55.57 -2.75
CA ARG A 582 -8.23 54.41 -2.31
C ARG A 582 -9.70 54.79 -2.08
N ILE A 583 -9.98 55.87 -1.35
CA ILE A 583 -11.34 56.33 -1.05
C ILE A 583 -12.09 56.68 -2.35
N ILE A 584 -11.46 57.43 -3.25
CA ILE A 584 -12.06 57.85 -4.52
C ILE A 584 -12.39 56.63 -5.39
N SER A 585 -11.49 55.64 -5.49
CA SER A 585 -11.72 54.41 -6.26
C SER A 585 -12.88 53.57 -5.72
N PHE A 586 -13.05 53.45 -4.40
CA PHE A 586 -14.17 52.72 -3.79
C PHE A 586 -15.51 53.42 -4.00
N VAL A 587 -15.55 54.75 -3.86
CA VAL A 587 -16.77 55.55 -4.11
C VAL A 587 -17.18 55.43 -5.58
N ALA A 588 -16.24 55.59 -6.51
CA ALA A 588 -16.51 55.46 -7.95
C ALA A 588 -17.03 54.06 -8.32
N LEU A 589 -16.44 52.99 -7.76
CA LEU A 589 -16.93 51.63 -7.96
C LEU A 589 -18.35 51.44 -7.39
N GLY A 590 -18.60 51.93 -6.17
CA GLY A 590 -19.90 51.83 -5.52
C GLY A 590 -21.00 52.48 -6.37
N VAL A 591 -20.72 53.67 -6.90
CA VAL A 591 -21.62 54.37 -7.84
C VAL A 591 -21.80 53.57 -9.14
N LEU A 592 -20.74 53.00 -9.71
CA LEU A 592 -20.81 52.21 -10.93
C LEU A 592 -21.63 50.92 -10.75
N LEU A 593 -21.43 50.20 -9.65
CA LEU A 593 -22.19 48.98 -9.33
C LEU A 593 -23.67 49.29 -9.08
N LEU A 594 -23.97 50.39 -8.38
CA LEU A 594 -25.34 50.86 -8.21
C LEU A 594 -25.97 51.22 -9.56
N ALA A 595 -25.22 51.87 -10.46
CA ALA A 595 -25.69 52.19 -11.81
C ALA A 595 -25.94 50.94 -12.67
N ILE A 596 -25.05 49.93 -12.63
CA ILE A 596 -25.22 48.66 -13.34
C ILE A 596 -26.41 47.87 -12.76
N SER A 597 -26.50 47.79 -11.42
CA SER A 597 -27.63 47.15 -10.73
C SER A 597 -28.96 47.82 -11.09
N PHE A 598 -28.99 49.15 -11.11
CA PHE A 598 -30.16 49.93 -11.51
C PHE A 598 -30.53 49.68 -12.99
N ALA A 599 -29.56 49.59 -13.89
CA ALA A 599 -29.78 49.29 -15.31
C ALA A 599 -30.33 47.86 -15.52
N TYR A 600 -29.83 46.88 -14.77
CA TYR A 600 -30.31 45.49 -14.83
C TYR A 600 -31.73 45.34 -14.29
N GLN A 601 -32.01 45.99 -13.15
CA GLN A 601 -33.31 45.94 -12.48
C GLN A 601 -34.40 46.71 -13.24
N ARG A 602 -34.02 47.66 -14.10
CA ARG A 602 -34.96 48.47 -14.90
C ARG A 602 -35.25 47.92 -16.31
N ASN A 603 -34.92 46.65 -16.60
CA ASN A 603 -35.28 45.96 -17.85
C ASN A 603 -34.75 46.58 -19.15
N TRP A 604 -33.55 47.19 -19.17
CA TRP A 604 -33.00 47.79 -20.40
C TRP A 604 -32.51 46.76 -21.44
N ILE A 605 -32.32 45.50 -21.04
CA ILE A 605 -31.92 44.41 -21.94
C ILE A 605 -33.01 43.32 -21.92
N LYS A 606 -34.17 43.61 -22.49
CA LYS A 606 -35.01 42.55 -23.04
C LYS A 606 -34.34 42.06 -24.32
N LEU A 607 -33.66 40.92 -24.26
CA LEU A 607 -33.47 40.11 -25.46
C LEU A 607 -34.86 39.87 -26.05
N PRO A 608 -35.08 40.10 -27.36
CA PRO A 608 -36.35 39.76 -27.98
C PRO A 608 -36.65 38.29 -27.68
N SER A 609 -37.74 38.03 -26.97
CA SER A 609 -38.29 36.69 -26.86
C SER A 609 -38.58 36.21 -28.27
N ALA A 610 -37.77 35.28 -28.76
CA ALA A 610 -38.07 34.55 -29.98
C ALA A 610 -39.41 33.86 -29.78
N ASN A 611 -40.40 34.27 -30.56
CA ASN A 611 -41.66 33.56 -30.72
C ASN A 611 -41.34 32.13 -31.18
N ILE A 612 -41.65 31.15 -30.34
CA ILE A 612 -41.80 29.77 -30.77
C ILE A 612 -43.27 29.64 -31.16
N SER A 613 -43.52 29.68 -32.47
CA SER A 613 -44.65 29.03 -33.14
C SER A 613 -44.08 28.14 -34.22
#